data_AF-A0A6F8XRD0-F1
#
_entry.id   AF-A0A6F8XRD0-F1
#
_cell.length_a   1.000
_cell.length_b   1.000
_cell.length_c   1.000
_cell.angle_alpha   90.00
_cell.angle_beta   90.00
_cell.angle_gamma   90.00
#
_symmetry.space_group_name_H-M   'P 1'
#
loop_
_entity.id
_entity.type
_entity.pdbx_description
1 polymer ?
#
loop_
_entity_poly.entity_id
_entity_poly.type
_entity_poly.pdbx_seq_one_letter_code
_entity_poly.pdbx_strand_id
1 'polypeptide(L)'
;MVYLLRHMHGSDVRFLESFHGDGLAHGTPVNAVGVLSRADEIGGCRLDAMEAAARVAARYATDERLRRLCPVVVPVAGLLGAAGATLREEEYRVLAQVAAEPLSEVVELLLTADRFGASEPARRRTLDRLGLFGVRLSISLIREGKVADSADLARALVDHSGIERLREVFAAQFVGRSEVLKARSALAVLDECLPPDSPLAADAERIRASAHEFVELRLLHLLRSGRLPGNDEQLAEMDLLLGGAGAAAHSRLGLPADATPARIATAARAALARWQVIAEHPFSARELRTAARAAVRSCEGVLATVAG
;
A
#
# COMPACT_ATOMS: atom_id res chain seq x y z
N MET A 1 -1.85 3.41 10.29
CA MET A 1 -1.17 4.71 10.27
C MET A 1 -0.78 5.01 8.83
N VAL A 2 -1.01 6.23 8.37
CA VAL A 2 -0.64 6.66 7.01
C VAL A 2 0.33 7.82 7.16
N TYR A 3 1.53 7.66 6.62
CA TYR A 3 2.56 8.69 6.63
C TYR A 3 2.58 9.41 5.29
N LEU A 4 2.19 10.68 5.28
CA LEU A 4 2.26 11.51 4.09
C LEU A 4 3.64 12.16 4.01
N LEU A 5 4.35 11.86 2.92
CA LEU A 5 5.74 12.24 2.72
C LEU A 5 5.81 13.04 1.42
N ARG A 6 6.30 14.28 1.49
CA ARG A 6 6.41 15.13 0.30
C ARG A 6 7.62 14.72 -0.54
N HIS A 7 8.76 14.64 0.13
CA HIS A 7 10.00 14.02 -0.30
C HIS A 7 10.54 13.27 0.93
N MET A 8 11.41 12.27 0.76
CA MET A 8 12.03 11.58 1.90
C MET A 8 13.51 11.98 1.97
N HIS A 9 13.76 13.09 2.66
CA HIS A 9 15.11 13.46 3.10
C HIS A 9 15.42 12.81 4.45
N GLY A 10 16.69 12.80 4.87
CA GLY A 10 17.10 12.22 6.16
C GLY A 10 16.42 12.83 7.39
N SER A 11 15.81 14.01 7.28
CA SER A 11 14.95 14.62 8.32
C SER A 11 13.63 13.88 8.51
N ASP A 12 13.01 13.38 7.44
CA ASP A 12 11.71 12.70 7.50
C ASP A 12 11.86 11.32 8.14
N VAL A 13 13.00 10.65 7.91
CA VAL A 13 13.33 9.38 8.57
C VAL A 13 13.44 9.54 10.08
N ARG A 14 14.15 10.59 10.54
CA ARG A 14 14.29 10.89 11.98
C ARG A 14 12.96 11.25 12.63
N PHE A 15 12.09 11.96 11.92
CA PHE A 15 10.72 12.23 12.38
C PHE A 15 9.93 10.92 12.53
N LEU A 16 9.96 10.03 11.54
CA LEU A 16 9.32 8.71 11.65
C LEU A 16 9.88 7.92 12.84
N GLU A 17 11.21 7.88 13.00
CA GLU A 17 11.87 7.23 14.14
C GLU A 17 11.41 7.80 15.49
N SER A 18 11.16 9.11 15.62
CA SER A 18 10.67 9.69 16.88
C SER A 18 9.26 9.24 17.28
N PHE A 19 8.38 8.93 16.33
CA PHE A 19 7.07 8.32 16.65
C PHE A 19 7.18 6.85 17.06
N HIS A 20 8.29 6.20 16.72
CA HIS A 20 8.54 4.80 17.07
C HIS A 20 9.36 4.64 18.35
N GLY A 21 10.10 5.67 18.77
CA GLY A 21 10.89 5.70 20.01
C GLY A 21 10.07 5.78 21.29
N ASP A 22 8.86 6.36 21.24
CA ASP A 22 7.89 6.33 22.34
C ASP A 22 7.15 4.99 22.32
N GLY A 23 7.82 3.97 22.88
CA GLY A 23 7.45 2.55 22.86
C GLY A 23 6.11 2.14 23.50
N LEU A 24 5.17 3.07 23.69
CA LEU A 24 3.84 2.82 24.24
C LEU A 24 2.68 3.47 23.43
N ALA A 25 2.96 4.31 22.42
CA ALA A 25 1.90 4.92 21.59
C ALA A 25 1.44 4.00 20.43
N HIS A 26 0.65 2.98 20.75
CA HIS A 26 -0.50 2.46 19.99
C HIS A 26 -0.39 2.03 18.51
N GLY A 27 0.80 1.80 17.94
CA GLY A 27 0.90 1.28 16.57
C GLY A 27 2.16 0.49 16.29
N THR A 28 2.08 -0.84 16.26
CA THR A 28 3.16 -1.64 15.65
C THR A 28 3.28 -1.27 14.16
N PRO A 29 4.49 -1.13 13.57
CA PRO A 29 4.69 -0.71 12.18
C PRO A 29 4.10 -1.66 11.11
N VAL A 30 3.45 -2.75 11.54
CA VAL A 30 2.74 -3.72 10.68
C VAL A 30 1.72 -3.01 9.77
N ASN A 31 1.12 -1.92 10.26
CA ASN A 31 0.01 -1.23 9.61
C ASN A 31 0.37 0.22 9.28
N ALA A 32 1.60 0.45 8.84
CA ALA A 32 2.07 1.73 8.38
C ALA A 32 2.23 1.72 6.85
N VAL A 33 1.58 2.66 6.19
CA VAL A 33 1.75 2.90 4.75
C VAL A 33 2.38 4.27 4.57
N GLY A 34 3.53 4.30 3.91
CA GLY A 34 4.13 5.54 3.43
C GLY A 34 3.45 5.96 2.13
N VAL A 35 3.13 7.24 1.99
CA VAL A 35 2.55 7.81 0.77
C VAL A 35 3.45 8.94 0.31
N LEU A 36 4.05 8.82 -0.88
CA LEU A 36 4.74 9.95 -1.52
C LEU A 36 3.66 10.83 -2.13
N SER A 37 3.20 11.83 -1.39
CA SER A 37 1.96 12.58 -1.66
C SER A 37 2.06 13.60 -2.79
N ARG A 38 3.28 13.86 -3.27
CA ARG A 38 3.59 14.75 -4.39
C ARG A 38 4.47 14.04 -5.41
N ALA A 39 4.10 12.80 -5.73
CA ALA A 39 4.82 11.98 -6.68
C ALA A 39 4.93 12.64 -8.07
N ASP A 40 3.93 13.42 -8.45
CA ASP A 40 3.87 14.18 -9.69
C ASP A 40 4.87 15.36 -9.76
N GLU A 41 5.38 15.85 -8.64
CA GLU A 41 6.41 16.91 -8.63
C GLU A 41 7.83 16.33 -8.85
N ILE A 42 8.00 15.01 -8.74
CA ILE A 42 9.31 14.36 -8.88
C ILE A 42 9.81 14.52 -10.32
N GLY A 43 11.00 15.11 -10.48
CA GLY A 43 11.58 15.38 -11.79
C GLY A 43 10.94 16.57 -12.52
N GLY A 44 10.24 17.46 -11.81
CA GLY A 44 9.75 18.73 -12.38
C GLY A 44 8.46 18.60 -13.20
N CYS A 45 7.51 17.78 -12.73
CA CYS A 45 6.20 17.59 -13.35
C CYS A 45 6.26 17.08 -14.80
N ARG A 46 7.29 16.28 -15.13
CA ARG A 46 7.40 15.59 -16.42
C ARG A 46 6.40 14.45 -16.50
N LEU A 47 6.06 14.02 -17.71
CA LEU A 47 5.09 12.92 -17.92
C LEU A 47 5.55 11.59 -17.30
N ASP A 48 6.86 11.39 -17.09
CA ASP A 48 7.46 10.23 -16.43
C ASP A 48 7.60 10.39 -14.90
N ALA A 49 7.04 11.46 -14.30
CA ALA A 49 7.18 11.74 -12.86
C ALA A 49 6.66 10.59 -11.98
N MET A 50 5.50 10.02 -12.31
CA MET A 50 4.91 8.91 -11.56
C MET A 50 5.75 7.63 -11.66
N GLU A 51 6.34 7.35 -12.81
CA GLU A 51 7.26 6.22 -12.96
C GLU A 51 8.56 6.43 -12.18
N ALA A 52 9.09 7.65 -12.20
CA ALA A 52 10.25 8.03 -11.39
C ALA A 52 9.94 7.89 -9.90
N ALA A 53 8.76 8.33 -9.47
CA ALA A 53 8.26 8.18 -8.11
C ALA A 53 8.12 6.71 -7.70
N ALA A 54 7.64 5.85 -8.60
CA ALA A 54 7.56 4.41 -8.36
C ALA A 54 8.95 3.78 -8.15
N ARG A 55 9.95 4.16 -8.95
CA ARG A 55 11.34 3.72 -8.74
C ARG A 55 11.93 4.23 -7.43
N VAL A 56 11.57 5.45 -7.01
CA VAL A 56 11.95 6.01 -5.70
C VAL A 56 11.29 5.20 -4.57
N ALA A 57 10.00 4.93 -4.64
CA ALA A 57 9.26 4.15 -3.65
C ALA A 57 9.80 2.71 -3.53
N ALA A 58 10.12 2.06 -4.65
CA ALA A 58 10.73 0.73 -4.66
C ALA A 58 12.09 0.70 -3.95
N ARG A 59 12.93 1.73 -4.16
CA ARG A 59 14.20 1.86 -3.42
C ARG A 59 13.98 2.05 -1.92
N TYR A 60 12.97 2.82 -1.52
CA TYR A 60 12.65 2.97 -0.09
C TYR A 60 12.15 1.68 0.54
N ALA A 61 11.42 0.85 -0.20
CA ALA A 61 11.03 -0.47 0.26
C ALA A 61 12.23 -1.41 0.51
N THR A 62 13.40 -1.13 -0.09
CA THR A 62 14.65 -1.88 0.14
C THR A 62 15.56 -1.26 1.22
N ASP A 63 15.34 -0.01 1.61
CA ASP A 63 16.11 0.65 2.67
C ASP A 63 15.73 0.07 4.04
N GLU A 64 16.69 -0.53 4.75
CA GLU A 64 16.43 -1.27 5.98
C GLU A 64 15.86 -0.41 7.12
N ARG A 65 16.17 0.90 7.15
CA ARG A 65 15.60 1.81 8.16
C ARG A 65 14.15 2.11 7.81
N LEU A 66 13.89 2.49 6.56
CA LEU A 66 12.55 2.85 6.11
C LEU A 66 11.60 1.68 6.11
N ARG A 67 12.07 0.52 5.65
CA ARG A 67 11.28 -0.71 5.59
C ARG A 67 10.79 -1.15 6.98
N ARG A 68 11.50 -0.81 8.06
CA ARG A 68 11.04 -1.06 9.44
C ARG A 68 9.85 -0.20 9.84
N LEU A 69 9.80 1.04 9.36
CA LEU A 69 8.80 2.04 9.74
C LEU A 69 7.58 2.02 8.81
N CYS A 70 7.83 1.87 7.50
CA CYS A 70 6.84 1.85 6.43
C CYS A 70 7.24 0.78 5.40
N PRO A 71 6.78 -0.46 5.58
CA PRO A 71 7.18 -1.53 4.67
C PRO A 71 6.59 -1.40 3.26
N VAL A 72 5.51 -0.62 3.12
CA VAL A 72 4.91 -0.29 1.83
C VAL A 72 4.90 1.22 1.67
N VAL A 73 5.44 1.67 0.53
CA VAL A 73 5.43 3.06 0.12
C VAL A 73 4.72 3.16 -1.23
N VAL A 74 3.70 4.02 -1.33
CA VAL A 74 2.90 4.21 -2.54
C VAL A 74 3.09 5.63 -3.06
N PRO A 75 3.52 5.84 -4.33
CA PRO A 75 3.52 7.15 -4.94
C PRO A 75 2.10 7.57 -5.33
N VAL A 76 1.71 8.80 -4.96
CA VAL A 76 0.38 9.34 -5.23
C VAL A 76 0.47 10.79 -5.72
N ALA A 77 -0.24 11.07 -6.80
CA ALA A 77 -0.53 12.42 -7.27
C ALA A 77 -1.94 12.80 -6.77
N GLY A 78 -2.01 13.39 -5.57
CA GLY A 78 -3.29 13.62 -4.88
C GLY A 78 -4.24 14.54 -5.65
N LEU A 79 -3.71 15.61 -6.26
CA LEU A 79 -4.49 16.52 -7.11
C LEU A 79 -5.02 15.80 -8.34
N LEU A 80 -4.22 14.93 -8.96
CA LEU A 80 -4.62 14.16 -10.13
C LEU A 80 -5.79 13.22 -9.82
N GLY A 81 -5.69 12.49 -8.70
CA GLY A 81 -6.75 11.58 -8.27
C GLY A 81 -8.04 12.32 -7.91
N ALA A 82 -7.92 13.44 -7.18
CA ALA A 82 -9.07 14.29 -6.84
C ALA A 82 -9.71 14.91 -8.09
N ALA A 83 -8.91 15.42 -9.03
CA ALA A 83 -9.38 15.95 -10.30
C ALA A 83 -10.06 14.88 -11.14
N GLY A 84 -9.48 13.68 -11.28
CA GLY A 84 -10.10 12.55 -11.98
C GLY A 84 -11.45 12.16 -11.39
N ALA A 85 -11.58 12.10 -10.06
CA ALA A 85 -12.84 11.76 -9.40
C ALA A 85 -13.93 12.84 -9.51
N THR A 86 -13.56 14.09 -9.84
CA THR A 86 -14.48 15.24 -9.83
C THR A 86 -14.40 16.08 -11.10
N LEU A 87 -13.87 15.52 -12.18
CA LEU A 87 -13.61 16.24 -13.42
C LEU A 87 -14.91 16.73 -14.04
N ARG A 88 -14.90 17.98 -14.52
CA ARG A 88 -16.05 18.58 -15.19
C ARG A 88 -15.80 18.77 -16.66
N GLU A 89 -16.88 18.74 -17.42
CA GLU A 89 -16.88 18.98 -18.87
C GLU A 89 -16.28 20.36 -19.25
N GLU A 90 -16.44 21.37 -18.39
CA GLU A 90 -15.84 22.69 -18.60
C GLU A 90 -14.31 22.64 -18.61
N GLU A 91 -13.70 21.79 -17.79
CA GLU A 91 -12.25 21.66 -17.66
C GLU A 91 -11.68 20.85 -18.80
N TYR A 92 -12.38 19.77 -19.19
CA TYR A 92 -12.05 19.02 -20.39
C TYR A 92 -12.00 19.93 -21.62
N ARG A 93 -13.01 20.79 -21.81
CA ARG A 93 -13.02 21.74 -22.94
C ARG A 93 -11.84 22.71 -22.92
N VAL A 94 -11.44 23.23 -21.76
CA VAL A 94 -10.24 24.10 -21.66
C VAL A 94 -8.99 23.33 -22.09
N LEU A 95 -8.82 22.10 -21.61
CA LEU A 95 -7.67 21.26 -21.96
C LEU A 95 -7.68 20.88 -23.44
N ALA A 96 -8.85 20.58 -24.00
CA ALA A 96 -9.03 20.24 -25.41
C ALA A 96 -8.74 21.43 -26.35
N GLN A 97 -9.12 22.64 -25.94
CA GLN A 97 -8.79 23.88 -26.67
C GLN A 97 -7.28 24.07 -26.76
N VAL A 98 -6.56 23.96 -25.64
CA VAL A 98 -5.10 24.03 -25.63
C VAL A 98 -4.50 22.88 -26.43
N ALA A 99 -5.03 21.67 -26.31
CA ALA A 99 -4.55 20.50 -27.06
C ALA A 99 -4.70 20.66 -28.59
N ALA A 100 -5.64 21.47 -29.07
CA ALA A 100 -5.84 21.74 -30.50
C ALA A 100 -4.87 22.80 -31.08
N GLU A 101 -4.16 23.56 -30.24
CA GLU A 101 -3.19 24.55 -30.68
C GLU A 101 -1.96 23.91 -31.37
N PRO A 102 -1.20 24.68 -32.18
CA PRO A 102 0.08 24.23 -32.73
C PRO A 102 1.02 23.71 -31.64
N LEU A 103 1.73 22.61 -31.91
CA LEU A 103 2.57 21.94 -30.89
C LEU A 103 3.61 22.88 -30.26
N SER A 104 4.17 23.81 -31.04
CA SER A 104 5.12 24.81 -30.53
C SER A 104 4.51 25.74 -29.49
N GLU A 105 3.25 26.14 -29.68
CA GLU A 105 2.52 27.01 -28.74
C GLU A 105 2.17 26.24 -27.46
N VAL A 106 1.71 24.99 -27.61
CA VAL A 106 1.43 24.10 -26.48
C VAL A 106 2.69 23.87 -25.64
N VAL A 107 3.83 23.58 -26.27
CA VAL A 107 5.10 23.39 -25.55
C VAL A 107 5.49 24.65 -24.78
N GLU A 108 5.41 25.82 -25.40
CA GLU A 108 5.72 27.10 -24.75
C GLU A 108 4.80 27.41 -23.56
N LEU A 109 3.49 27.14 -23.70
CA LEU A 109 2.51 27.31 -22.63
C LEU A 109 2.77 26.38 -21.45
N LEU A 110 3.19 25.13 -21.72
CA LEU A 110 3.38 24.10 -20.71
C LEU A 110 4.77 24.12 -20.04
N LEU A 111 5.64 25.09 -20.37
CA LEU A 111 6.95 25.22 -19.75
C LEU A 111 6.86 25.47 -18.24
N THR A 112 5.96 26.35 -17.78
CA THR A 112 5.76 26.64 -16.36
C THR A 112 4.28 26.78 -16.00
N ALA A 113 3.97 26.59 -14.72
CA ALA A 113 2.63 26.79 -14.18
C ALA A 113 2.12 28.23 -14.43
N ASP A 114 2.99 29.23 -14.26
CA ASP A 114 2.61 30.63 -14.47
C ASP A 114 2.29 30.94 -15.94
N ARG A 115 3.05 30.38 -16.89
CA ARG A 115 2.78 30.59 -18.33
C ARG A 115 1.42 30.05 -18.72
N PHE A 116 1.07 28.85 -18.27
CA PHE A 116 -0.24 28.27 -18.53
C PHE A 116 -1.37 29.07 -17.86
N GLY A 117 -1.18 29.49 -16.61
CA GLY A 117 -2.21 30.16 -15.81
C GLY A 117 -2.33 31.67 -16.00
N ALA A 118 -1.40 32.34 -16.69
CA ALA A 118 -1.39 33.80 -16.86
C ALA A 118 -2.43 34.28 -17.88
N SER A 119 -2.69 33.48 -18.91
CA SER A 119 -3.37 33.98 -20.10
C SER A 119 -4.90 33.93 -20.01
N GLU A 120 -5.48 33.04 -19.18
CA GLU A 120 -6.94 32.91 -19.01
C GLU A 120 -7.36 32.42 -17.61
N PRO A 121 -8.43 32.99 -17.00
CA PRO A 121 -8.93 32.53 -15.70
C PRO A 121 -9.37 31.06 -15.69
N ALA A 122 -9.88 30.55 -16.81
CA ALA A 122 -10.28 29.15 -16.94
C ALA A 122 -9.07 28.20 -16.90
N ARG A 123 -7.95 28.56 -17.54
CA ARG A 123 -6.68 27.84 -17.42
C ARG A 123 -6.13 27.87 -16.00
N ARG A 124 -6.18 29.02 -15.31
CA ARG A 124 -5.74 29.10 -13.90
C ARG A 124 -6.54 28.15 -13.01
N ARG A 125 -7.88 28.16 -13.10
CA ARG A 125 -8.73 27.23 -12.33
C ARG A 125 -8.44 25.77 -12.63
N THR A 126 -8.22 25.43 -13.90
CA THR A 126 -7.88 24.07 -14.32
C THR A 126 -6.52 23.65 -13.75
N LEU A 127 -5.53 24.55 -13.80
CA LEU A 127 -4.20 24.34 -13.23
C LEU A 127 -4.24 24.15 -11.70
N ASP A 128 -5.03 24.95 -10.99
CA ASP A 128 -5.13 24.86 -9.52
C ASP A 128 -5.72 23.50 -9.08
N ARG A 129 -6.58 22.90 -9.91
CA ARG A 129 -7.19 21.59 -9.63
C ARG A 129 -6.33 20.41 -10.05
N LEU A 130 -5.72 20.46 -11.24
CA LEU A 130 -4.97 19.33 -11.81
C LEU A 130 -3.47 19.36 -11.45
N GLY A 131 -2.94 20.52 -11.09
CA GLY A 131 -1.50 20.77 -11.06
C GLY A 131 -0.89 20.78 -12.46
N LEU A 132 0.37 21.21 -12.57
CA LEU A 132 1.07 21.28 -13.86
C LEU A 132 1.25 19.89 -14.51
N PHE A 133 1.52 18.86 -13.70
CA PHE A 133 1.61 17.49 -14.18
C PHE A 133 0.28 17.01 -14.79
N GLY A 134 -0.84 17.21 -14.09
CA GLY A 134 -2.14 16.78 -14.58
C GLY A 134 -2.56 17.51 -15.85
N VAL A 135 -2.24 18.80 -15.97
CA VAL A 135 -2.45 19.56 -17.21
C VAL A 135 -1.63 18.98 -18.36
N ARG A 136 -0.32 18.74 -18.15
CA ARG A 136 0.56 18.15 -19.18
C ARG A 136 0.08 16.77 -19.60
N LEU A 137 -0.26 15.91 -18.64
CA LEU A 137 -0.77 14.56 -18.91
C LEU A 137 -2.06 14.61 -19.72
N SER A 138 -3.02 15.44 -19.30
CA SER A 138 -4.32 15.58 -19.98
C SER A 138 -4.15 16.02 -21.43
N ILE A 139 -3.32 17.04 -21.68
CA ILE A 139 -3.06 17.53 -23.04
C ILE A 139 -2.36 16.46 -23.88
N SER A 140 -1.39 15.73 -23.32
CA SER A 140 -0.74 14.61 -24.02
C SER A 140 -1.75 13.54 -24.43
N LEU A 141 -2.61 13.11 -23.49
CA LEU A 141 -3.62 12.07 -23.74
C LEU A 141 -4.63 12.50 -24.81
N ILE A 142 -5.09 13.75 -24.79
CA ILE A 142 -6.02 14.29 -25.79
C ILE A 142 -5.35 14.34 -27.17
N ARG A 143 -4.12 14.87 -27.25
CA ARG A 143 -3.40 14.99 -28.54
C ARG A 143 -3.04 13.64 -29.14
N GLU A 144 -2.75 12.65 -28.30
CA GLU A 144 -2.47 11.27 -28.73
C GLU A 144 -3.75 10.49 -29.09
N GLY A 145 -4.94 11.08 -28.91
CA GLY A 145 -6.22 10.43 -29.18
C GLY A 145 -6.54 9.27 -28.23
N LYS A 146 -5.90 9.23 -27.04
CA LYS A 146 -6.11 8.20 -26.02
C LYS A 146 -7.40 8.41 -25.21
N VAL A 147 -7.94 9.62 -25.24
CA VAL A 147 -9.19 10.00 -24.59
C VAL A 147 -10.03 10.83 -25.56
N ALA A 148 -11.34 10.60 -25.60
CA ALA A 148 -12.25 11.30 -26.52
C ALA A 148 -13.15 12.33 -25.83
N ASP A 149 -13.38 12.17 -24.52
CA ASP A 149 -14.28 13.01 -23.73
C ASP A 149 -13.82 13.18 -22.27
N SER A 150 -14.64 13.89 -21.49
CA SER A 150 -14.37 14.11 -20.07
C SER A 150 -14.42 12.83 -19.22
N ALA A 151 -15.24 11.84 -19.58
CA ALA A 151 -15.32 10.59 -18.83
C ALA A 151 -14.07 9.73 -19.02
N ASP A 152 -13.57 9.67 -20.26
CA ASP A 152 -12.30 9.01 -20.60
C ASP A 152 -11.12 9.68 -19.90
N LEU A 153 -11.05 11.01 -19.92
CA LEU A 153 -10.01 11.74 -19.23
C LEU A 153 -10.08 11.52 -17.72
N ALA A 154 -11.26 11.61 -17.11
CA ALA A 154 -11.46 11.38 -15.68
C ALA A 154 -10.89 10.02 -15.23
N ARG A 155 -11.23 8.96 -15.96
CA ARG A 155 -10.72 7.60 -15.73
C ARG A 155 -9.20 7.52 -15.88
N ALA A 156 -8.65 8.07 -16.96
CA ALA A 156 -7.21 8.09 -17.18
C ALA A 156 -6.44 8.84 -16.07
N LEU A 157 -6.99 9.95 -15.55
CA LEU A 157 -6.38 10.70 -14.44
C LEU A 157 -6.36 9.86 -13.15
N VAL A 158 -7.43 9.13 -12.85
CA VAL A 158 -7.47 8.21 -11.70
C VAL A 158 -6.43 7.11 -11.86
N ASP A 159 -6.36 6.47 -13.04
CA ASP A 159 -5.43 5.37 -13.34
C ASP A 159 -3.96 5.80 -13.16
N HIS A 160 -3.61 7.03 -13.55
CA HIS A 160 -2.24 7.55 -13.42
C HIS A 160 -1.94 8.17 -12.06
N SER A 161 -2.93 8.36 -11.18
CA SER A 161 -2.74 9.07 -9.90
C SER A 161 -2.08 8.23 -8.81
N GLY A 162 -2.08 6.90 -8.95
CA GLY A 162 -1.65 5.97 -7.90
C GLY A 162 -2.69 5.77 -6.78
N ILE A 163 -3.87 6.40 -6.85
CA ILE A 163 -4.89 6.29 -5.79
C ILE A 163 -5.51 4.89 -5.71
N GLU A 164 -5.73 4.23 -6.84
CA GLU A 164 -6.26 2.85 -6.85
C GLU A 164 -5.26 1.88 -6.21
N ARG A 165 -3.97 2.05 -6.50
CA ARG A 165 -2.92 1.28 -5.83
C ARG A 165 -2.91 1.53 -4.31
N LEU A 166 -3.13 2.77 -3.87
CA LEU A 166 -3.26 3.07 -2.45
C LEU A 166 -4.49 2.39 -1.82
N ARG A 167 -5.63 2.38 -2.53
CA ARG A 167 -6.86 1.70 -2.09
C ARG A 167 -6.66 0.20 -1.95
N GLU A 168 -5.98 -0.44 -2.90
CA GLU A 168 -5.62 -1.87 -2.82
C GLU A 168 -4.77 -2.16 -1.60
N VAL A 169 -3.72 -1.35 -1.36
CA VAL A 169 -2.85 -1.50 -0.18
C VAL A 169 -3.66 -1.32 1.10
N PHE A 170 -4.58 -0.37 1.15
CA PHE A 170 -5.43 -0.17 2.31
C PHE A 170 -6.41 -1.32 2.55
N ALA A 171 -7.01 -1.84 1.48
CA ALA A 171 -7.90 -2.99 1.56
C ALA A 171 -7.17 -4.23 2.11
N ALA A 172 -5.97 -4.50 1.61
CA ALA A 172 -5.15 -5.63 2.03
C ALA A 172 -4.60 -5.49 3.47
N GLN A 173 -4.19 -4.28 3.87
CA GLN A 173 -3.58 -4.06 5.18
C GLN A 173 -4.59 -3.81 6.31
N PHE A 174 -5.68 -3.09 6.05
CA PHE A 174 -6.58 -2.61 7.10
C PHE A 174 -7.98 -3.22 7.04
N VAL A 175 -8.58 -3.33 5.85
CA VAL A 175 -10.02 -3.70 5.74
C VAL A 175 -10.24 -5.16 6.11
N GLY A 176 -9.46 -6.08 5.52
CA GLY A 176 -9.55 -7.52 5.82
C GLY A 176 -9.13 -7.92 7.23
N ARG A 177 -8.63 -6.98 8.04
CA ARG A 177 -8.09 -7.23 9.40
C ARG A 177 -8.65 -6.31 10.47
N SER A 178 -9.64 -5.50 10.13
CA SER A 178 -10.13 -4.43 10.99
C SER A 178 -10.52 -4.92 12.40
N GLU A 179 -11.20 -6.06 12.51
CA GLU A 179 -11.59 -6.65 13.79
C GLU A 179 -10.40 -7.10 14.64
N VAL A 180 -9.41 -7.76 14.04
CA VAL A 180 -8.18 -8.17 14.74
C VAL A 180 -7.39 -6.94 15.22
N LEU A 181 -7.34 -5.89 14.40
CA LEU A 181 -6.68 -4.65 14.77
C LEU A 181 -7.39 -3.93 15.91
N LYS A 182 -8.74 -3.88 15.90
CA LYS A 182 -9.56 -3.34 17.00
C LYS A 182 -9.34 -4.13 18.28
N ALA A 183 -9.38 -5.46 18.23
CA ALA A 183 -9.17 -6.32 19.39
C ALA A 183 -7.78 -6.09 20.01
N ARG A 184 -6.75 -5.97 19.18
CA ARG A 184 -5.40 -5.66 19.64
C ARG A 184 -5.30 -4.26 20.27
N SER A 185 -5.90 -3.25 19.65
CA SER A 185 -5.94 -1.90 20.21
C SER A 185 -6.66 -1.86 21.55
N ALA A 186 -7.78 -2.58 21.68
CA ALA A 186 -8.49 -2.72 22.95
C ALA A 186 -7.62 -3.39 24.03
N LEU A 187 -6.92 -4.49 23.69
CA LEU A 187 -6.00 -5.17 24.61
C LEU A 187 -4.84 -4.29 25.06
N ALA A 188 -4.32 -3.42 24.18
CA ALA A 188 -3.27 -2.47 24.54
C ALA A 188 -3.77 -1.40 25.54
N VAL A 189 -4.98 -0.89 25.34
CA VAL A 189 -5.60 0.03 26.30
C VAL A 189 -5.87 -0.66 27.64
N LEU A 190 -6.27 -1.93 27.61
CA LEU A 190 -6.44 -2.72 28.84
C LEU A 190 -5.13 -2.88 29.62
N ASP A 191 -3.98 -3.01 28.97
CA ASP A 191 -2.68 -3.08 29.66
C ASP A 191 -2.35 -1.81 30.45
N GLU A 192 -2.81 -0.65 29.98
CA GLU A 192 -2.61 0.64 30.67
C GLU A 192 -3.57 0.80 31.85
N CYS A 193 -4.73 0.15 31.79
CA CYS A 193 -5.81 0.32 32.75
C CYS A 193 -5.85 -0.78 33.83
N LEU A 194 -5.34 -1.98 33.52
CA LEU A 194 -5.40 -3.13 34.40
C LEU A 194 -4.16 -3.19 35.31
N PRO A 195 -4.34 -3.50 36.61
CA PRO A 195 -3.21 -3.78 37.48
C PRO A 195 -2.40 -4.97 36.96
N PRO A 196 -1.06 -4.90 37.00
CA PRO A 196 -0.20 -6.07 36.81
C PRO A 196 -0.68 -7.20 37.74
N ASP A 197 -0.69 -8.43 37.23
CA ASP A 197 -1.09 -9.65 37.94
C ASP A 197 -2.59 -9.78 38.31
N SER A 198 -3.46 -8.88 37.83
CA SER A 198 -4.91 -9.07 37.99
C SER A 198 -5.43 -10.27 37.18
N PRO A 199 -6.51 -10.94 37.62
CA PRO A 199 -7.15 -12.01 36.84
C PRO A 199 -7.55 -11.55 35.42
N LEU A 200 -7.97 -10.30 35.29
CA LEU A 200 -8.30 -9.69 34.00
C LEU A 200 -7.06 -9.49 33.12
N ALA A 201 -5.90 -9.15 33.69
CA ALA A 201 -4.64 -9.08 32.94
C ALA A 201 -4.21 -10.47 32.45
N ALA A 202 -4.41 -11.51 33.28
CA ALA A 202 -4.16 -12.90 32.88
C ALA A 202 -5.10 -13.38 31.78
N ASP A 203 -6.37 -12.97 31.82
CA ASP A 203 -7.36 -13.25 30.76
C ASP A 203 -7.01 -12.52 29.45
N ALA A 204 -6.60 -11.26 29.53
CA ALA A 204 -6.11 -10.49 28.39
C ALA A 204 -4.88 -11.14 27.73
N GLU A 205 -3.92 -11.60 28.53
CA GLU A 205 -2.76 -12.35 28.02
C GLU A 205 -3.17 -13.69 27.39
N ARG A 206 -4.15 -14.40 27.97
CA ARG A 206 -4.67 -15.64 27.39
C ARG A 206 -5.26 -15.41 26.01
N ILE A 207 -6.06 -14.34 25.84
CA ILE A 207 -6.62 -13.94 24.53
C ILE A 207 -5.49 -13.67 23.52
N ARG A 208 -4.44 -12.94 23.92
CA ARG A 208 -3.27 -12.67 23.06
C ARG A 208 -2.56 -13.94 22.63
N ALA A 209 -2.36 -14.87 23.56
CA ALA A 209 -1.65 -16.12 23.31
C ALA A 209 -2.46 -17.10 22.44
N SER A 210 -3.80 -17.09 22.56
CA SER A 210 -4.67 -18.01 21.84
C SER A 210 -4.99 -17.58 20.40
N ALA A 211 -4.99 -16.27 20.11
CA ALA A 211 -5.38 -15.77 18.80
C ALA A 211 -4.24 -15.92 17.77
N HIS A 212 -4.43 -16.82 16.80
CA HIS A 212 -3.45 -17.07 15.74
C HIS A 212 -3.26 -15.84 14.84
N GLU A 213 -4.29 -15.04 14.66
CA GLU A 213 -4.29 -13.81 13.88
C GLU A 213 -3.29 -12.77 14.42
N PHE A 214 -3.04 -12.74 15.74
CA PHE A 214 -1.98 -11.90 16.31
C PHE A 214 -0.58 -12.43 15.99
N VAL A 215 -0.42 -13.75 15.94
CA VAL A 215 0.83 -14.37 15.49
C VAL A 215 1.09 -14.03 14.02
N GLU A 216 0.07 -14.13 13.16
CA GLU A 216 0.16 -13.76 11.75
C GLU A 216 0.58 -12.30 11.56
N LEU A 217 -0.07 -11.37 12.28
CA LEU A 217 0.28 -9.94 12.24
C LEU A 217 1.72 -9.67 12.67
N ARG A 218 2.17 -10.30 13.76
CA ARG A 218 3.55 -10.13 14.25
C ARG A 218 4.56 -10.67 13.23
N LEU A 219 4.29 -11.83 12.64
CA LEU A 219 5.17 -12.45 11.64
C LEU A 219 5.24 -11.64 10.36
N LEU A 220 4.12 -11.11 9.86
CA LEU A 220 4.11 -10.20 8.72
C LEU A 220 4.99 -8.96 8.96
N HIS A 221 4.99 -8.42 10.17
CA HIS A 221 5.88 -7.32 10.49
C HIS A 221 7.36 -7.73 10.48
N LEU A 222 7.71 -8.87 11.08
CA LEU A 222 9.08 -9.38 11.05
C LEU A 222 9.54 -9.67 9.61
N LEU A 223 8.66 -10.23 8.80
CA LEU A 223 8.90 -10.52 7.39
C LEU A 223 9.09 -9.24 6.57
N ARG A 224 8.17 -8.30 6.69
CA ARG A 224 8.19 -7.07 5.90
C ARG A 224 9.30 -6.11 6.32
N SER A 225 9.65 -6.07 7.61
CA SER A 225 10.87 -5.40 8.10
C SER A 225 12.17 -6.18 7.77
N GLY A 226 12.01 -7.40 7.23
CA GLY A 226 13.02 -8.43 6.94
C GLY A 226 14.01 -8.70 8.06
N ARG A 227 13.43 -8.81 9.25
CA ARG A 227 14.04 -9.45 10.42
C ARG A 227 13.83 -10.96 10.43
N LEU A 228 12.99 -11.48 9.52
CA LEU A 228 12.78 -12.91 9.36
C LEU A 228 13.80 -13.48 8.33
N PRO A 229 14.57 -14.51 8.70
CA PRO A 229 15.48 -15.16 7.76
C PRO A 229 14.70 -16.06 6.80
N GLY A 230 15.13 -16.12 5.54
CA GLY A 230 14.53 -16.94 4.49
C GLY A 230 15.02 -16.48 3.12
N ASN A 231 14.83 -17.30 2.08
CA ASN A 231 15.02 -16.82 0.72
C ASN A 231 13.78 -16.04 0.23
N ASP A 232 13.92 -15.28 -0.86
CA ASP A 232 12.86 -14.39 -1.34
C ASP A 232 11.56 -15.13 -1.68
N GLU A 233 11.65 -16.35 -2.22
CA GLU A 233 10.49 -17.17 -2.57
C GLU A 233 9.71 -17.61 -1.32
N GLN A 234 10.42 -18.08 -0.29
CA GLN A 234 9.84 -18.45 1.01
C GLN A 234 9.18 -17.26 1.69
N LEU A 235 9.84 -16.09 1.67
CA LEU A 235 9.30 -14.88 2.29
C LEU A 235 8.08 -14.36 1.50
N ALA A 236 8.09 -14.42 0.17
CA ALA A 236 6.94 -14.03 -0.64
C ALA A 236 5.74 -14.96 -0.42
N GLU A 237 5.94 -16.28 -0.41
CA GLU A 237 4.88 -17.25 -0.12
C GLU A 237 4.34 -17.08 1.30
N MET A 238 5.21 -16.87 2.30
CA MET A 238 4.79 -16.64 3.68
C MET A 238 4.00 -15.33 3.83
N ASP A 239 4.38 -14.24 3.15
CA ASP A 239 3.61 -12.99 3.18
C ASP A 239 2.17 -13.25 2.72
N LEU A 240 1.99 -13.98 1.62
CA LEU A 240 0.67 -14.36 1.12
C LEU A 240 -0.10 -15.21 2.13
N LEU A 241 0.49 -16.31 2.62
CA LEU A 241 -0.18 -17.27 3.51
C LEU A 241 -0.65 -16.64 4.83
N LEU A 242 0.12 -15.70 5.38
CA LEU A 242 -0.24 -14.94 6.58
C LEU A 242 -1.31 -13.85 6.29
N GLY A 243 -1.76 -13.73 5.04
CA GLY A 243 -2.81 -12.84 4.55
C GLY A 243 -2.29 -11.48 4.07
N GLY A 244 -1.02 -11.37 3.71
CA GLY A 244 -0.36 -10.11 3.32
C GLY A 244 -1.07 -9.36 2.18
N ALA A 245 -1.77 -10.08 1.31
CA ALA A 245 -2.61 -9.57 0.22
C ALA A 245 -4.12 -9.62 0.50
N GLY A 246 -4.54 -10.00 1.71
CA GLY A 246 -5.95 -10.15 2.10
C GLY A 246 -6.22 -11.44 2.88
N ALA A 247 -7.34 -11.49 3.60
CA ALA A 247 -7.70 -12.61 4.48
C ALA A 247 -8.36 -13.80 3.75
N ALA A 248 -8.91 -13.59 2.55
CA ALA A 248 -9.61 -14.61 1.79
C ALA A 248 -8.71 -15.77 1.40
N ALA A 249 -9.27 -16.99 1.37
CA ALA A 249 -8.54 -18.23 1.08
C ALA A 249 -7.79 -18.19 -0.27
N HIS A 250 -8.43 -17.68 -1.33
CA HIS A 250 -7.77 -17.53 -2.64
C HIS A 250 -6.57 -16.57 -2.57
N SER A 251 -6.68 -15.46 -1.81
CA SER A 251 -5.66 -14.41 -1.74
C SER A 251 -4.45 -14.90 -0.97
N ARG A 252 -4.69 -15.68 0.10
CA ARG A 252 -3.63 -16.34 0.88
C ARG A 252 -2.80 -17.34 0.07
N LEU A 253 -3.37 -17.88 -1.00
CA LEU A 253 -2.72 -18.86 -1.88
C LEU A 253 -2.26 -18.26 -3.22
N GLY A 254 -2.39 -16.95 -3.42
CA GLY A 254 -2.07 -16.28 -4.68
C GLY A 254 -2.94 -16.74 -5.86
N LEU A 255 -4.17 -17.20 -5.59
CA LEU A 255 -5.12 -17.69 -6.59
C LEU A 255 -6.10 -16.58 -7.04
N PRO A 256 -6.63 -16.68 -8.27
CA PRO A 256 -7.72 -15.83 -8.74
C PRO A 256 -8.97 -15.91 -7.86
N ALA A 257 -9.77 -14.84 -7.85
CA ALA A 257 -10.97 -14.75 -7.01
C ALA A 257 -12.06 -15.78 -7.38
N ASP A 258 -12.07 -16.25 -8.63
CA ASP A 258 -12.97 -17.28 -9.17
C ASP A 258 -12.43 -18.72 -9.01
N ALA A 259 -11.33 -18.90 -8.27
CA ALA A 259 -10.76 -20.23 -8.03
C ALA A 259 -11.75 -21.14 -7.28
N THR A 260 -11.94 -22.35 -7.82
CA THR A 260 -12.86 -23.33 -7.22
C THR A 260 -12.38 -23.81 -5.84
N PRO A 261 -13.29 -24.19 -4.93
CA PRO A 261 -12.94 -24.79 -3.64
C PRO A 261 -11.92 -25.94 -3.76
N ALA A 262 -12.07 -26.80 -4.76
CA ALA A 262 -11.14 -27.92 -5.01
C ALA A 262 -9.72 -27.45 -5.36
N ARG A 263 -9.59 -26.38 -6.17
CA ARG A 263 -8.31 -25.78 -6.52
C ARG A 263 -7.65 -25.12 -5.31
N ILE A 264 -8.43 -24.41 -4.49
CA ILE A 264 -7.98 -23.81 -3.22
C ILE A 264 -7.47 -24.90 -2.27
N ALA A 265 -8.24 -25.96 -2.05
CA ALA A 265 -7.85 -27.06 -1.16
C ALA A 265 -6.56 -27.77 -1.62
N THR A 266 -6.39 -27.95 -2.93
CA THR A 266 -5.19 -28.57 -3.50
C THR A 266 -3.96 -27.69 -3.30
N ALA A 267 -4.07 -26.38 -3.58
CA ALA A 267 -2.99 -25.43 -3.34
C ALA A 267 -2.64 -25.32 -1.85
N ALA A 268 -3.65 -25.29 -0.97
CA ALA A 268 -3.44 -25.25 0.48
C ALA A 268 -2.73 -26.50 1.01
N ARG A 269 -3.09 -27.71 0.54
CA ARG A 269 -2.37 -28.95 0.90
C ARG A 269 -0.92 -28.94 0.42
N ALA A 270 -0.67 -28.45 -0.78
CA ALA A 270 0.68 -28.35 -1.32
C ALA A 270 1.54 -27.37 -0.50
N ALA A 271 1.00 -26.21 -0.16
CA ALA A 271 1.66 -25.24 0.72
C ALA A 271 1.91 -25.83 2.12
N LEU A 272 0.90 -26.46 2.72
CA LEU A 272 1.00 -27.13 4.01
C LEU A 272 2.18 -28.10 4.06
N ALA A 273 2.29 -28.99 3.07
CA ALA A 273 3.38 -29.96 3.00
C ALA A 273 4.76 -29.29 2.91
N ARG A 274 4.90 -28.24 2.09
CA ARG A 274 6.17 -27.47 2.00
C ARG A 274 6.56 -26.85 3.34
N TRP A 275 5.62 -26.20 4.01
CA TRP A 275 5.89 -25.49 5.26
C TRP A 275 6.10 -26.43 6.45
N GLN A 276 5.49 -27.61 6.45
CA GLN A 276 5.79 -28.67 7.42
C GLN A 276 7.25 -29.13 7.33
N VAL A 277 7.75 -29.38 6.11
CA VAL A 277 9.16 -29.73 5.90
C VAL A 277 10.08 -28.64 6.45
N ILE A 278 9.82 -27.36 6.17
CA ILE A 278 10.64 -26.25 6.67
C ILE A 278 10.57 -26.14 8.21
N ALA A 279 9.39 -26.35 8.80
CA ALA A 279 9.15 -26.27 10.24
C ALA A 279 9.88 -27.37 11.04
N GLU A 280 10.07 -28.54 10.44
CA GLU A 280 10.71 -29.71 11.05
C GLU A 280 12.21 -29.80 10.72
N HIS A 281 12.69 -29.09 9.69
CA HIS A 281 14.06 -29.18 9.22
C HIS A 281 15.08 -28.70 10.29
N PRO A 282 15.99 -29.56 10.80
CA PRO A 282 16.85 -29.24 11.95
C PRO A 282 17.83 -28.09 11.72
N PHE A 283 18.30 -27.92 10.47
CA PHE A 283 19.29 -26.89 10.11
C PHE A 283 18.67 -25.53 9.75
N SER A 284 17.34 -25.40 9.71
CA SER A 284 16.69 -24.11 9.50
C SER A 284 16.92 -23.20 10.70
N ALA A 285 17.06 -21.89 10.49
CA ALA A 285 17.11 -20.94 11.60
C ALA A 285 15.87 -21.08 12.51
N ARG A 286 16.04 -20.92 13.83
CA ARG A 286 14.97 -21.11 14.82
C ARG A 286 13.78 -20.18 14.55
N GLU A 287 14.06 -18.96 14.13
CA GLU A 287 13.10 -17.94 13.76
C GLU A 287 12.27 -18.39 12.56
N LEU A 288 12.93 -18.92 11.51
CA LEU A 288 12.26 -19.46 10.33
C LEU A 288 11.39 -20.67 10.67
N ARG A 289 11.87 -21.61 11.49
CA ARG A 289 11.05 -22.76 11.93
C ARG A 289 9.79 -22.31 12.70
N THR A 290 9.94 -21.30 13.55
CA THR A 290 8.81 -20.75 14.32
C THR A 290 7.78 -20.09 13.40
N ALA A 291 8.25 -19.34 12.40
CA ALA A 291 7.38 -18.73 11.41
C ALA A 291 6.71 -19.77 10.48
N ALA A 292 7.44 -20.81 10.09
CA ALA A 292 6.93 -21.93 9.30
C ALA A 292 5.78 -22.67 10.02
N ARG A 293 5.88 -22.90 11.33
CA ARG A 293 4.77 -23.48 12.12
C ARG A 293 3.51 -22.61 12.11
N ALA A 294 3.67 -21.30 12.11
CA ALA A 294 2.53 -20.41 11.98
C ALA A 294 1.91 -20.45 10.58
N ALA A 295 2.74 -20.50 9.52
CA ALA A 295 2.28 -20.69 8.15
C ALA A 295 1.54 -22.02 7.96
N VAL A 296 2.00 -23.10 8.61
CA VAL A 296 1.30 -24.39 8.69
C VAL A 296 -0.10 -24.22 9.27
N ARG A 297 -0.24 -23.58 10.44
CA ARG A 297 -1.56 -23.29 11.03
C ARG A 297 -2.45 -22.43 10.13
N SER A 298 -1.88 -21.47 9.40
CA SER A 298 -2.64 -20.66 8.43
C SER A 298 -3.16 -21.52 7.27
N CYS A 299 -2.36 -22.47 6.77
CA CYS A 299 -2.81 -23.42 5.73
C CYS A 299 -3.92 -24.34 6.25
N GLU A 300 -3.80 -24.84 7.48
CA GLU A 300 -4.84 -25.66 8.14
C GLU A 300 -6.14 -24.88 8.30
N GLY A 301 -6.06 -23.60 8.70
CA GLY A 301 -7.23 -22.71 8.76
C GLY A 301 -7.91 -22.54 7.41
N VAL A 302 -7.14 -22.34 6.32
CA VAL A 302 -7.70 -22.29 4.96
C VAL A 302 -8.39 -23.61 4.60
N LEU A 303 -7.77 -24.76 4.88
CA LEU A 303 -8.38 -26.07 4.62
C LEU A 303 -9.68 -26.29 5.40
N ALA A 304 -9.74 -25.85 6.66
CA ALA A 304 -10.95 -25.93 7.47
C ALA A 304 -12.10 -25.10 6.87
N THR A 305 -11.81 -23.91 6.33
CA THR A 305 -12.84 -23.06 5.68
C THR A 305 -13.38 -23.61 4.37
N VAL A 306 -12.62 -24.44 3.67
CA VAL A 306 -13.01 -25.01 2.36
C VAL A 306 -13.72 -26.36 2.52
N ALA A 307 -13.53 -27.03 3.66
CA ALA A 307 -14.16 -28.31 3.98
C ALA A 307 -15.55 -28.17 4.62
N GLY A 308 -15.86 -27.00 5.21
CA GLY A 308 -17.18 -26.65 5.73
C GLY A 308 -18.06 -25.98 4.68
#